data_AF-A0A923U5Y7-F1
#
_entry.id   AF-A0A923U5Y7-F1
#
_cell.length_a   1.000
_cell.length_b   1.000
_cell.length_c   1.000
_cell.angle_alpha   90.00
_cell.angle_beta   90.00
_cell.angle_gamma   90.00
#
_symmetry.space_group_name_H-M   'P 1'
#
loop_
_entity.id
_entity.type
_entity.pdbx_description
1 polymer ?
#
loop_
_entity_poly.entity_id
_entity_poly.type
_entity_poly.pdbx_seq_one_letter_code
_entity_poly.pdbx_strand_id
1 'polypeptide(L)'
;MIKLPLFITQKNKYLAGTLMYGVGYLFYYVTNHYPYFHQHSLPLTWVDQATPFLPYSVFVYISEYFYFAVVFLLLRNYDNLNKYLYSFFMLQVVSCSIFLIYPTVYPRENFPIPADLPSWVQATWVWLRTVD
;
A
#
# COMPACT_ATOMS: atom_id res chain seq x y z
N MET A 1 -30.72 -0.52 3.49
CA MET A 1 -29.36 -1.07 3.73
C MET A 1 -28.99 -1.89 2.49
N ILE A 2 -27.90 -1.55 1.79
CA ILE A 2 -27.47 -2.26 0.57
C ILE A 2 -26.97 -3.65 0.97
N LYS A 3 -27.50 -4.71 0.33
CA LYS A 3 -27.03 -6.09 0.48
C LYS A 3 -26.07 -6.41 -0.66
N LEU A 4 -24.82 -6.72 -0.34
CA LEU A 4 -23.81 -7.13 -1.32
C LEU A 4 -23.78 -8.67 -1.43
N PRO A 5 -23.45 -9.22 -2.60
CA PRO A 5 -23.23 -10.66 -2.74
C PRO A 5 -22.15 -11.16 -1.76
N LEU A 6 -22.41 -12.29 -1.10
CA LEU A 6 -21.46 -12.93 -0.20
C LEU A 6 -20.52 -13.84 -0.99
N PHE A 7 -19.28 -13.42 -1.14
CA PHE A 7 -18.19 -14.21 -1.71
C PHE A 7 -17.35 -14.90 -0.64
N ILE A 8 -17.13 -14.21 0.48
CA ILE A 8 -16.39 -14.77 1.62
C ILE A 8 -17.36 -15.48 2.56
N THR A 9 -17.02 -16.73 2.84
CA THR A 9 -17.68 -17.64 3.77
C THR A 9 -16.66 -18.20 4.76
N GLN A 10 -17.11 -18.93 5.77
CA GLN A 10 -16.21 -19.59 6.71
C GLN A 10 -15.24 -20.56 6.04
N LYS A 11 -15.69 -21.27 5.00
CA LYS A 11 -14.90 -22.31 4.33
C LYS A 11 -13.75 -21.75 3.50
N ASN A 12 -13.91 -20.55 2.94
CA ASN A 12 -12.93 -19.95 2.02
C ASN A 12 -12.25 -18.68 2.57
N LYS A 13 -12.53 -18.27 3.82
CA LYS A 13 -12.02 -17.02 4.41
C LYS A 13 -10.53 -16.79 4.18
N TYR A 14 -9.69 -17.76 4.52
CA TYR A 14 -8.24 -17.59 4.42
C TYR A 14 -7.78 -17.55 2.96
N LEU A 15 -8.33 -18.40 2.09
CA LEU A 15 -8.02 -18.35 0.66
C LEU A 15 -8.44 -17.02 0.03
N ALA A 16 -9.65 -16.55 0.32
CA ALA A 16 -10.15 -15.27 -0.17
C ALA A 16 -9.31 -14.09 0.35
N GLY A 17 -8.89 -14.14 1.62
CA GLY A 17 -7.98 -13.15 2.19
C GLY A 17 -6.62 -13.13 1.50
N THR A 18 -5.99 -14.30 1.31
CA THR A 18 -4.71 -14.41 0.58
C THR A 18 -4.84 -13.88 -0.85
N LEU A 19 -5.91 -14.22 -1.56
CA LEU A 19 -6.16 -13.71 -2.91
C LEU A 19 -6.40 -12.20 -2.93
N MET A 20 -7.16 -11.65 -1.98
CA MET A 20 -7.36 -10.21 -1.82
C MET A 20 -6.03 -9.48 -1.67
N TYR A 21 -5.16 -9.99 -0.80
CA TYR A 21 -3.81 -9.47 -0.59
C TYR A 21 -2.93 -9.56 -1.83
N GLY A 22 -2.91 -10.73 -2.47
CA GLY A 22 -2.10 -10.97 -3.66
C GLY A 22 -2.51 -10.07 -4.83
N VAL A 23 -3.82 -9.88 -5.05
CA VAL A 23 -4.31 -8.97 -6.09
C VAL A 23 -4.04 -7.51 -5.74
N GLY A 24 -4.22 -7.11 -4.47
CA GLY A 24 -3.86 -5.76 -4.02
C GLY A 24 -2.39 -5.44 -4.23
N TYR A 25 -1.50 -6.35 -3.83
CA TYR A 25 -0.06 -6.27 -4.09
C TYR A 25 0.24 -6.18 -5.58
N LEU A 26 -0.38 -7.04 -6.41
CA LEU A 26 -0.16 -7.04 -7.85
C LEU A 26 -0.57 -5.70 -8.48
N PHE A 27 -1.71 -5.14 -8.09
CA PHE A 27 -2.17 -3.84 -8.58
C PHE A 27 -1.16 -2.76 -8.22
N TYR A 28 -0.77 -2.68 -6.95
CA TYR A 28 0.23 -1.72 -6.48
C TYR A 28 1.58 -1.86 -7.20
N TYR A 29 2.07 -3.10 -7.30
CA TYR A 29 3.36 -3.40 -7.92
C TYR A 29 3.37 -2.98 -9.39
N VAL A 30 2.32 -3.35 -10.14
CA VAL A 30 2.20 -3.02 -11.56
C VAL A 30 2.18 -1.51 -11.77
N THR A 31 1.42 -0.76 -10.97
CA THR A 31 1.33 0.69 -11.12
C THR A 31 2.64 1.42 -10.81
N ASN A 32 3.46 0.90 -9.89
CA ASN A 32 4.74 1.52 -9.53
C ASN A 32 5.90 1.14 -10.47
N HIS A 33 5.89 -0.09 -11.02
CA HIS A 33 7.03 -0.62 -11.77
C HIS A 33 6.86 -0.55 -13.28
N TYR A 34 5.63 -0.47 -13.78
CA TYR A 34 5.33 -0.47 -15.21
C TYR A 34 4.45 0.72 -15.59
N PRO A 35 4.96 1.96 -15.44
CA PRO A 35 4.22 3.16 -15.86
C PRO A 35 4.01 3.14 -17.38
N TYR A 36 2.76 3.25 -17.81
CA TYR A 36 2.43 3.30 -19.24
C TYR A 36 2.62 4.70 -19.83
N PHE A 37 2.37 5.74 -19.04
CA PHE A 37 2.57 7.13 -19.42
C PHE A 37 3.86 7.70 -18.84
N HIS A 38 4.24 8.90 -19.29
CA HIS A 38 5.39 9.63 -18.77
C HIS A 38 5.23 9.90 -17.27
N GLN A 39 6.27 9.59 -16.50
CA GLN A 39 6.27 9.81 -15.05
C GLN A 39 6.41 11.30 -14.73
N HIS A 40 5.55 11.80 -13.85
CA HIS A 40 5.60 13.16 -13.34
C HIS A 40 6.34 13.18 -12.00
N SER A 41 7.31 14.07 -11.83
CA SER A 41 7.95 14.25 -10.52
C SER A 41 6.96 14.84 -9.52
N LEU A 42 6.90 14.29 -8.31
CA LEU A 42 6.08 14.84 -7.24
C LEU A 42 6.60 16.25 -6.88
N PRO A 43 5.76 17.29 -6.95
CA PRO A 43 6.18 18.63 -6.55
C PRO A 43 6.32 18.69 -5.03
N LEU A 44 7.54 18.94 -4.55
CA LEU A 44 7.82 19.15 -3.13
C LEU A 44 7.57 20.60 -2.76
N THR A 45 6.56 20.84 -1.93
CA THR A 45 6.19 22.17 -1.44
C THR A 45 7.15 22.64 -0.34
N TRP A 46 6.99 23.88 0.11
CA TRP A 46 7.76 24.40 1.24
C TRP A 46 7.52 23.61 2.54
N VAL A 47 6.34 22.98 2.70
CA VAL A 47 6.03 22.14 3.87
C VAL A 47 6.86 20.86 3.83
N ASP A 48 6.94 20.22 2.67
CA ASP A 48 7.71 18.98 2.48
C ASP A 48 9.20 19.24 2.72
N GLN A 49 9.72 20.36 2.22
CA GLN A 49 11.12 20.75 2.38
C GLN A 49 11.47 21.15 3.82
N ALA A 50 10.51 21.70 4.57
CA ALA A 50 10.69 22.03 5.98
C ALA A 50 10.53 20.83 6.92
N THR A 51 9.95 19.73 6.44
CA THR A 51 9.71 18.53 7.25
C THR A 51 10.97 17.65 7.21
N PRO A 52 11.65 17.42 8.35
CA PRO A 52 12.84 16.58 8.37
C PRO A 52 12.50 15.12 8.10
N PHE A 53 13.40 14.42 7.43
CA PHE A 53 13.30 12.98 7.29
C PHE A 53 13.47 12.29 8.65
N LEU A 54 12.50 11.48 9.04
CA LEU A 54 12.50 10.71 10.30
C LEU A 54 12.72 9.23 10.00
N PRO A 55 13.94 8.68 10.13
CA PRO A 55 14.23 7.35 9.59
C PRO A 55 13.41 6.21 10.21
N TYR A 56 13.00 6.34 11.47
CA TYR A 56 12.17 5.33 12.13
C TYR A 56 10.70 5.39 11.70
N SER A 57 10.28 6.39 10.91
CA SER A 57 8.92 6.44 10.36
C SER A 57 8.64 5.29 9.40
N VAL A 58 9.67 4.60 8.88
CA VAL A 58 9.51 3.40 8.04
C VAL A 58 8.58 2.38 8.68
N PHE A 59 8.60 2.25 10.01
CA PHE A 59 7.72 1.32 10.73
C PHE A 59 6.26 1.75 10.69
N VAL A 60 6.00 3.06 10.65
CA VAL A 60 4.65 3.60 10.45
C VAL A 60 4.17 3.29 9.04
N TYR A 61 5.01 3.51 8.02
CA TYR A 61 4.67 3.18 6.63
C TYR A 61 4.33 1.69 6.47
N ILE A 62 5.22 0.79 6.89
CA ILE A 62 4.98 -0.65 6.69
C ILE A 62 3.87 -1.21 7.60
N SER A 63 3.48 -0.48 8.66
CA SER A 63 2.42 -0.92 9.58
C SER A 63 1.07 -1.06 8.89
N GLU A 64 0.84 -0.34 7.79
CA GLU A 64 -0.41 -0.42 7.04
C GLU A 64 -0.68 -1.83 6.50
N TYR A 65 0.36 -2.54 6.06
CA TYR A 65 0.24 -3.91 5.55
C TYR A 65 -0.25 -4.87 6.64
N PHE A 66 0.26 -4.69 7.87
CA PHE A 66 -0.16 -5.43 9.04
C PHE A 66 -1.57 -5.05 9.48
N TYR A 67 -1.91 -3.76 9.45
CA TYR A 67 -3.23 -3.26 9.83
C TYR A 67 -4.33 -3.93 9.01
N PHE A 68 -4.19 -3.94 7.67
CA PHE A 68 -5.17 -4.59 6.80
C PHE A 68 -5.34 -6.10 7.15
N ALA A 69 -4.27 -6.75 7.64
CA ALA A 69 -4.24 -8.21 7.77
C ALA A 69 -4.90 -8.58 9.08
N VAL A 70 -4.54 -7.84 10.12
CA VAL A 70 -5.14 -7.92 11.44
C VAL A 70 -6.64 -7.63 11.36
N VAL A 71 -7.07 -6.57 10.64
CA VAL A 71 -8.50 -6.27 10.46
C VAL A 71 -9.23 -7.44 9.79
N PHE A 72 -8.69 -7.99 8.70
CA PHE A 72 -9.29 -9.13 8.00
C PHE A 72 -9.40 -10.38 8.90
N LEU A 73 -8.33 -10.68 9.65
CA LEU A 73 -8.28 -11.86 10.53
C LEU A 73 -9.29 -11.71 11.69
N LEU A 74 -9.37 -10.54 12.31
CA LEU A 74 -10.24 -10.28 13.46
C LEU A 74 -11.72 -10.14 13.10
N LEU A 75 -12.07 -9.79 11.86
CA LEU A 75 -13.46 -9.73 11.41
C LEU A 75 -14.13 -11.11 11.44
N ARG A 76 -15.12 -11.27 12.34
CA ARG A 76 -15.92 -12.50 12.51
C ARG A 76 -17.26 -12.47 11.78
N ASN A 77 -17.83 -11.28 11.59
CA ASN A 77 -19.08 -11.10 10.86
C ASN A 77 -18.80 -11.13 9.35
N TYR A 78 -19.37 -12.11 8.64
CA TYR A 78 -19.13 -12.31 7.22
C TYR A 78 -19.74 -11.23 6.32
N ASP A 79 -20.83 -10.58 6.74
CA ASP A 79 -21.37 -9.43 5.99
C ASP A 79 -20.37 -8.27 6.01
N ASN A 80 -19.75 -8.00 7.16
CA ASN A 80 -18.72 -6.98 7.29
C ASN A 80 -17.42 -7.36 6.58
N LEU A 81 -17.06 -8.65 6.57
CA LEU A 81 -15.89 -9.14 5.86
C LEU A 81 -16.05 -9.00 4.34
N ASN A 82 -17.24 -9.24 3.81
CA ASN A 82 -17.54 -8.99 2.40
C ASN A 82 -17.53 -7.49 2.10
N LYS A 83 -18.15 -6.64 2.93
CA LYS A 83 -18.04 -5.17 2.76
C LYS A 83 -16.59 -4.71 2.75
N TYR A 84 -15.76 -5.24 3.65
CA TYR A 84 -14.32 -4.97 3.68
C TYR A 84 -13.64 -5.34 2.36
N LEU A 85 -13.93 -6.53 1.82
CA LEU A 85 -13.42 -6.98 0.51
C LEU A 85 -13.77 -6.00 -0.62
N TYR A 86 -15.05 -5.60 -0.72
CA TYR A 86 -15.49 -4.67 -1.77
C TYR A 86 -14.86 -3.29 -1.58
N SER A 87 -14.81 -2.77 -0.35
CA SER A 87 -14.18 -1.48 -0.05
C SER A 87 -12.70 -1.50 -0.39
N PHE A 88 -11.98 -2.57 -0.02
CA PHE A 88 -10.57 -2.73 -0.32
C PHE A 88 -10.32 -2.72 -1.84
N PHE A 89 -11.07 -3.53 -2.60
CA PHE A 89 -10.90 -3.56 -4.06
C PHE A 89 -11.32 -2.28 -4.74
N MET A 90 -12.42 -1.64 -4.33
CA MET A 90 -12.78 -0.34 -4.90
C MET A 90 -11.71 0.71 -4.65
N LEU A 91 -11.17 0.76 -3.43
CA LEU A 91 -10.09 1.68 -3.12
C LEU A 91 -8.86 1.40 -3.99
N GLN A 92 -8.45 0.13 -4.12
CA GLN A 92 -7.30 -0.24 -4.94
C GLN A 92 -7.52 0.10 -6.41
N VAL A 93 -8.68 -0.25 -6.98
CA VAL A 93 -9.01 0.03 -8.39
C VAL A 93 -8.99 1.53 -8.65
N VAL A 94 -9.64 2.34 -7.80
CA VAL A 94 -9.69 3.79 -7.98
C VAL A 94 -8.29 4.40 -7.87
N SER A 95 -7.56 4.08 -6.79
CA SER A 95 -6.21 4.63 -6.56
C SER A 95 -5.23 4.21 -7.65
N CYS A 96 -5.16 2.92 -7.99
CA CYS A 96 -4.26 2.44 -9.05
C CYS A 96 -4.65 3.00 -10.41
N SER A 97 -5.93 3.20 -10.70
CA SER A 97 -6.35 3.81 -11.98
C SER A 97 -5.85 5.25 -12.11
N ILE A 98 -5.81 6.02 -11.00
CA ILE A 98 -5.22 7.36 -10.99
C ILE A 98 -3.72 7.27 -11.31
N PHE A 99 -2.96 6.40 -10.63
CA PHE A 99 -1.52 6.25 -10.87
C PHE A 99 -1.17 5.58 -12.21
N LEU A 100 -2.07 4.79 -12.79
CA LEU A 100 -1.94 4.27 -14.14
C LEU A 100 -2.04 5.40 -15.17
N ILE A 101 -2.96 6.35 -14.98
CA ILE A 101 -3.20 7.46 -15.90
C ILE A 101 -2.19 8.59 -15.70
N TYR A 102 -1.83 8.86 -14.44
CA TYR A 102 -0.92 9.95 -14.05
C TYR A 102 0.17 9.42 -13.10
N PRO A 103 1.12 8.63 -13.63
CA PRO A 103 2.17 8.04 -12.80
C PRO A 103 3.03 9.15 -12.21
N THR A 104 3.24 9.09 -10.90
CA THR A 104 3.99 10.09 -10.15
C THR A 104 5.19 9.43 -9.49
N VAL A 105 6.35 10.09 -9.50
CA VAL A 105 7.59 9.58 -8.90
C VAL A 105 8.13 10.55 -7.85
N TYR A 106 8.46 10.03 -6.67
CA TYR A 106 9.11 10.81 -5.62
C TYR A 106 10.62 10.91 -5.87
N PRO A 107 11.24 12.10 -5.78
CA PRO A 107 12.68 12.28 -6.02
C PRO A 107 13.52 11.80 -4.81
N ARG A 108 13.59 10.48 -4.62
CA ARG A 108 14.18 9.80 -3.45
C ARG A 108 15.69 10.05 -3.30
N GLU A 109 16.37 10.38 -4.38
CA GLU A 109 17.79 10.75 -4.43
C GLU A 109 18.11 11.99 -3.60
N ASN A 110 17.14 12.90 -3.43
CA ASN A 110 17.31 14.10 -2.61
C ASN A 110 17.30 13.79 -1.09
N PHE A 111 16.91 12.58 -0.70
CA PHE A 111 16.75 12.16 0.69
C PHE A 111 17.48 10.82 0.93
N PRO A 112 18.82 10.83 1.03
CA PRO A 112 19.59 9.61 1.25
C PRO A 112 19.27 8.98 2.62
N ILE A 113 19.37 7.65 2.70
CA ILE A 113 19.23 6.92 3.97
C ILE A 113 20.48 7.23 4.82
N PRO A 114 20.33 7.73 6.06
CA PRO A 114 21.47 8.00 6.94
C PRO A 114 22.30 6.74 7.22
N ALA A 115 23.62 6.86 7.04
CA ALA A 115 24.56 5.74 7.15
C ALA A 115 24.81 5.27 8.60
N ASP A 116 24.48 6.11 9.57
CA ASP A 116 24.62 5.88 11.02
C ASP A 116 23.48 5.06 11.64
N LEU A 117 22.45 4.72 10.85
CA LEU A 117 21.32 3.92 11.32
C LEU A 117 21.69 2.45 11.55
N PRO A 118 20.98 1.73 12.43
CA PRO A 118 21.10 0.28 12.52
C PRO A 118 20.86 -0.40 11.16
N SER A 119 21.66 -1.43 10.85
CA SER A 119 21.64 -2.10 9.54
C SER A 119 20.26 -2.62 9.12
N TRP A 120 19.46 -3.09 10.07
CA TRP A 120 18.11 -3.58 9.82
C TRP A 120 17.13 -2.46 9.45
N VAL A 121 17.30 -1.24 10.00
CA VAL A 121 16.50 -0.06 9.60
C VAL A 121 16.86 0.37 8.18
N GLN A 122 18.16 0.40 7.86
CA GLN A 122 18.63 0.68 6.51
C GLN A 122 18.09 -0.33 5.50
N ALA A 123 18.20 -1.63 5.82
CA ALA A 123 17.67 -2.70 4.98
C ALA A 123 16.15 -2.57 4.76
N THR A 124 15.40 -2.15 5.79
CA THR A 124 13.96 -1.92 5.66
C THR A 124 13.67 -0.77 4.69
N TRP A 125 14.41 0.33 4.75
CA TRP A 125 14.27 1.42 3.78
C TRP A 125 14.67 1.01 2.36
N VAL A 126 15.77 0.27 2.21
CA VAL A 126 16.20 -0.24 0.90
C VAL A 126 15.11 -1.12 0.30
N TRP A 127 14.58 -2.06 1.08
CA TRP A 127 13.46 -2.90 0.65
C TRP A 127 12.23 -2.07 0.29
N LEU A 128 11.82 -1.13 1.14
CA LEU A 128 10.65 -0.28 0.89
C LEU A 128 10.78 0.47 -0.44
N ARG A 129 11.95 1.05 -0.74
CA ARG A 129 12.25 1.74 -2.00
C ARG A 129 12.31 0.83 -3.24
N THR A 130 12.29 -0.48 -3.06
CA THR A 130 12.18 -1.45 -4.18
C THR A 130 10.76 -1.92 -4.43
N VAL A 131 9.86 -1.70 -3.47
CA VAL A 131 8.44 -2.05 -3.57
C VAL A 131 7.63 -0.84 -3.99
N ASP A 132 8.02 0.34 -3.50
CA ASP A 132 7.49 1.67 -3.79
C ASP A 132 8.40 2.43 -4.77
#